data_AF-T0YSN5-F1
#
_entry.id   AF-T0YSN5-F1
#
_cell.length_a   1.000
_cell.length_b   1.000
_cell.length_c   1.000
_cell.angle_alpha   90.00
_cell.angle_beta   90.00
_cell.angle_gamma   90.00
#
_symmetry.space_group_name_H-M   'P 1'
#
loop_
_entity.id
_entity.type
_entity.pdbx_description
1 polymer ?
#
loop_
_entity_poly.entity_id
_entity_poly.type
_entity_poly.pdbx_seq_one_letter_code
_entity_poly.pdbx_strand_id
1 'polypeptide(L)'
;RVSASDQAVIVALGTHLGRLARADLARRCRAGLDHSEEVWAERKRAITKESSSRWAGAITKASNDAFATARRNQLRQQADLTRAIATLEEKVELPCHSAQERGELRAMRAGRKLKFGYRSSPELALKRQRLQHLRASLARLDRDLEAGRVHITRGGKRLLRHRLHLEQAGITKE
;
A
#
# COMPACT_ATOMS: atom_id res chain seq x y z
N ARG A 1 4.13 30.85 -20.76
CA ARG A 1 3.42 29.80 -21.53
C ARG A 1 4.43 29.18 -22.50
N VAL A 2 4.43 27.86 -22.62
CA VAL A 2 5.37 27.14 -23.51
C VAL A 2 4.86 27.25 -24.96
N SER A 3 5.74 27.24 -25.96
CA SER A 3 5.31 27.27 -27.37
C SER A 3 4.55 25.98 -27.73
N ALA A 4 3.74 26.01 -28.79
CA ALA A 4 3.04 24.80 -29.25
C ALA A 4 4.00 23.66 -29.64
N SER A 5 5.16 24.02 -30.21
CA SER A 5 6.22 23.06 -30.57
C SER A 5 6.83 22.42 -29.32
N ASP A 6 7.23 23.24 -28.34
CA ASP A 6 7.80 22.74 -27.09
C ASP A 6 6.80 21.88 -26.31
N GLN A 7 5.52 22.26 -26.33
CA GLN A 7 4.46 21.46 -25.71
C GLN A 7 4.39 20.07 -26.34
N ALA A 8 4.43 19.97 -27.68
CA ALA A 8 4.44 18.68 -28.37
C ALA A 8 5.67 17.84 -28.00
N VAL A 9 6.84 18.48 -27.88
CA VAL A 9 8.09 17.80 -27.45
C VAL A 9 7.98 17.29 -26.02
N ILE A 10 7.47 18.10 -25.09
CA ILE A 10 7.29 17.72 -23.68
C ILE A 10 6.34 16.53 -23.56
N VAL A 11 5.23 16.54 -24.29
CA VAL A 11 4.26 15.43 -24.30
C VAL A 11 4.89 14.16 -24.86
N ALA A 12 5.61 14.24 -25.98
CA ALA A 12 6.29 13.10 -26.58
C ALA A 12 7.37 12.53 -25.63
N LEU A 13 8.19 13.39 -25.04
CA LEU A 13 9.23 13.01 -24.08
C LEU A 13 8.65 12.37 -22.82
N GLY A 14 7.62 12.99 -22.24
CA GLY A 14 6.93 12.48 -21.05
C GLY A 14 6.28 11.12 -21.31
N THR A 15 5.68 10.93 -22.48
CA THR A 15 5.11 9.66 -22.92
C THR A 15 6.17 8.57 -23.04
N HIS A 16 7.29 8.87 -23.72
CA HIS A 16 8.39 7.93 -23.91
C HIS A 16 9.08 7.55 -22.60
N LEU A 17 9.52 8.52 -21.81
CA LEU A 17 10.16 8.29 -20.51
C LEU A 17 9.19 7.63 -19.51
N GLY A 18 7.91 7.98 -19.57
CA GLY A 18 6.85 7.35 -18.79
C GLY A 18 6.72 5.86 -19.09
N ARG A 19 6.76 5.48 -20.38
CA ARG A 19 6.76 4.07 -20.81
C ARG A 19 7.99 3.32 -20.28
N LEU A 20 9.18 3.88 -20.46
CA LEU A 20 10.44 3.28 -19.98
C LEU A 20 10.40 3.05 -18.46
N ALA A 21 9.96 4.04 -17.70
CA ALA A 21 9.88 3.94 -16.25
C ALA A 21 8.82 2.94 -15.76
N ARG A 22 7.69 2.79 -16.46
CA ARG A 22 6.71 1.73 -16.14
C ARG A 22 7.27 0.34 -16.43
N ALA A 23 7.92 0.17 -17.58
CA ALA A 23 8.52 -1.09 -17.98
C ALA A 23 9.64 -1.52 -17.01
N ASP A 24 10.50 -0.58 -16.63
CA ASP A 24 11.58 -0.83 -15.68
C ASP A 24 11.07 -1.14 -14.28
N LEU A 25 10.09 -0.39 -13.77
CA LEU A 25 9.48 -0.69 -12.47
C LEU A 25 8.88 -2.11 -12.45
N ALA A 26 8.20 -2.52 -13.52
CA ALA A 26 7.66 -3.87 -13.65
C ALA A 26 8.79 -4.93 -13.63
N ARG A 27 9.92 -4.67 -14.31
CA ARG A 27 11.10 -5.54 -14.25
C ARG A 27 11.69 -5.58 -12.84
N ARG A 28 11.81 -4.44 -12.14
CA ARG A 28 12.27 -4.39 -10.74
C ARG A 28 11.38 -5.22 -9.82
N CYS A 29 10.06 -5.10 -9.98
CA CYS A 29 9.10 -5.84 -9.16
C CYS A 29 9.20 -7.35 -9.43
N ARG A 30 9.36 -7.76 -10.70
CA ARG A 30 9.58 -9.17 -11.08
C ARG A 30 10.89 -9.73 -10.54
N ALA A 31 11.96 -8.92 -10.52
CA ALA A 31 13.23 -9.33 -9.92
C ALA A 31 13.13 -9.60 -8.41
N GLY A 32 12.08 -9.12 -7.71
CA GLY A 32 11.80 -9.53 -6.34
C GLY A 32 13.02 -9.44 -5.40
N LEU A 33 13.32 -10.57 -4.75
CA LEU A 33 14.49 -10.77 -3.88
C LEU A 33 15.77 -11.07 -4.65
N ASP A 34 15.67 -11.53 -5.89
CA ASP A 34 16.82 -11.84 -6.77
C ASP A 34 17.50 -10.58 -7.32
N HIS A 35 17.18 -9.40 -6.78
CA HIS A 35 17.77 -8.15 -7.19
C HIS A 35 19.22 -8.04 -6.73
N SER A 36 20.13 -7.93 -7.69
CA SER A 36 21.55 -7.68 -7.48
C SER A 36 22.04 -6.44 -8.24
N GLU A 37 23.30 -6.06 -8.02
CA GLU A 37 23.99 -5.03 -8.80
C GLU A 37 24.06 -5.39 -10.29
N GLU A 38 24.22 -6.67 -10.63
CA GLU A 38 24.22 -7.16 -12.00
C GLU A 38 22.86 -6.98 -12.68
N VAL A 39 21.78 -7.36 -11.99
CA VAL A 39 20.40 -7.15 -12.45
C VAL A 39 20.10 -5.66 -12.63
N TRP A 40 20.64 -4.80 -11.74
CA TRP A 40 20.53 -3.36 -11.91
C TRP A 40 21.29 -2.89 -13.16
N ALA A 41 22.54 -3.32 -13.33
CA ALA A 41 23.37 -2.93 -14.47
C ALA A 41 22.74 -3.36 -15.80
N GLU A 42 22.15 -4.57 -15.88
CA GLU A 42 21.41 -5.04 -17.05
C GLU A 42 20.20 -4.15 -17.36
N ARG A 43 19.35 -3.88 -16.36
CA ARG A 43 18.19 -2.99 -16.51
C ARG A 43 18.60 -1.60 -16.98
N LYS A 44 19.65 -1.03 -16.39
CA LYS A 44 20.17 0.29 -16.79
C LYS A 44 20.66 0.27 -18.23
N ARG A 45 21.43 -0.75 -18.65
CA ARG A 45 21.88 -0.91 -20.04
C ARG A 45 20.71 -1.00 -21.02
N ALA A 46 19.64 -1.72 -20.68
CA ALA A 46 18.45 -1.79 -21.52
C ALA A 46 17.81 -0.42 -21.75
N ILE A 47 17.66 0.40 -20.69
CA ILE A 47 17.08 1.74 -20.81
C ILE A 47 18.01 2.72 -21.52
N THR A 48 19.33 2.60 -21.35
CA THR A 48 20.32 3.43 -22.06
C THR A 48 20.28 3.22 -23.58
N LYS A 49 19.82 2.08 -24.08
CA LYS A 49 19.60 1.88 -25.54
C LYS A 49 18.47 2.73 -26.10
N GLU A 50 17.53 3.16 -25.24
CA GLU A 50 16.31 3.90 -25.62
C GLU A 50 16.31 5.34 -25.10
N SER A 51 17.35 5.76 -24.36
CA SER A 51 17.42 7.08 -23.70
C SER A 51 18.87 7.46 -23.34
N SER A 52 19.10 8.65 -22.80
CA SER A 52 20.43 9.01 -22.31
C SER A 52 20.80 8.23 -21.03
N SER A 53 22.10 8.01 -20.80
CA SER A 53 22.61 7.36 -19.58
C SER A 53 22.13 8.04 -18.29
N ARG A 54 21.95 9.37 -18.31
CA ARG A 54 21.42 10.14 -17.17
C ARG A 54 19.95 9.80 -16.89
N TRP A 55 19.11 9.74 -17.92
CA TRP A 55 17.71 9.32 -17.78
C TRP A 55 17.59 7.87 -17.34
N ALA A 56 18.38 6.96 -17.93
CA ALA A 56 18.42 5.56 -17.53
C ALA A 56 18.82 5.38 -16.05
N GLY A 57 19.83 6.12 -15.60
CA GLY A 57 20.25 6.14 -14.19
C GLY A 57 19.12 6.63 -13.26
N ALA A 58 18.48 7.74 -13.60
CA ALA A 58 17.38 8.29 -12.81
C ALA A 58 16.17 7.35 -12.73
N ILE A 59 15.78 6.74 -13.85
CA ILE A 59 14.65 5.81 -13.93
C ILE A 59 14.92 4.56 -13.07
N THR A 60 16.06 3.89 -13.28
CA THR A 60 16.37 2.66 -12.54
C THR A 60 16.51 2.89 -11.04
N LYS A 61 17.12 4.02 -10.65
CA LYS A 61 17.18 4.45 -9.25
C LYS A 61 15.78 4.65 -8.67
N ALA A 62 14.91 5.39 -9.35
CA ALA A 62 13.54 5.62 -8.88
C ALA A 62 12.76 4.31 -8.71
N SER A 63 12.93 3.34 -9.61
CA SER A 63 12.31 2.02 -9.47
C SER A 63 12.83 1.24 -8.26
N ASN A 64 14.15 1.30 -8.00
CA ASN A 64 14.74 0.65 -6.83
C ASN A 64 14.25 1.30 -5.52
N ASP A 65 14.22 2.64 -5.48
CA ASP A 65 13.73 3.40 -4.31
C ASP A 65 12.23 3.14 -4.06
N ALA A 66 11.43 3.03 -5.12
CA ALA A 66 10.01 2.68 -5.03
C ALA A 66 9.82 1.26 -4.46
N PHE A 67 10.60 0.29 -4.92
CA PHE A 67 10.57 -1.08 -4.38
C PHE A 67 10.96 -1.11 -2.90
N ALA A 68 12.08 -0.47 -2.53
CA ALA A 68 12.54 -0.42 -1.15
C ALA A 68 11.52 0.27 -0.22
N THR A 69 10.87 1.32 -0.70
CA THR A 69 9.79 1.99 0.04
C THR A 69 8.57 1.09 0.19
N ALA A 70 8.17 0.37 -0.86
CA ALA A 70 7.07 -0.58 -0.78
C ALA A 70 7.34 -1.70 0.24
N ARG A 71 8.56 -2.25 0.27
CA ARG A 71 8.96 -3.26 1.27
C ARG A 71 8.87 -2.74 2.70
N ARG A 72 9.38 -1.54 2.97
CA ARG A 72 9.25 -0.90 4.30
C ARG A 72 7.80 -0.68 4.69
N ASN A 73 6.94 -0.29 3.74
CA ASN A 73 5.52 -0.12 3.99
C ASN A 73 4.82 -1.45 4.28
N GLN A 74 5.19 -2.55 3.60
CA GLN A 74 4.66 -3.88 3.91
C GLN A 74 4.98 -4.29 5.35
N LEU A 75 6.22 -4.11 5.81
CA LEU A 75 6.61 -4.43 7.20
C LEU A 75 5.84 -3.58 8.23
N ARG A 76 5.64 -2.29 7.95
CA ARG A 76 4.81 -1.43 8.80
C ARG A 76 3.36 -1.91 8.83
N GLN A 77 2.79 -2.21 7.67
CA GLN A 77 1.42 -2.70 7.55
C GLN A 77 1.25 -4.04 8.27
N GLN A 78 2.23 -4.92 8.22
CA GLN A 78 2.23 -6.19 8.96
C GLN A 78 2.14 -5.92 10.46
N ALA A 79 3.01 -5.06 11.00
CA ALA A 79 2.99 -4.68 12.42
C ALA A 79 1.66 -4.01 12.82
N ASP A 80 1.09 -3.16 11.97
CA ASP A 80 -0.20 -2.51 12.21
C ASP A 80 -1.36 -3.52 12.23
N LEU A 81 -1.38 -4.46 11.28
CA LEU A 81 -2.37 -5.53 11.23
C LEU A 81 -2.28 -6.44 12.45
N THR A 82 -1.07 -6.87 12.83
CA THR A 82 -0.84 -7.71 14.02
C THR A 82 -1.36 -7.03 15.29
N ARG A 83 -1.04 -5.74 15.50
CA ARG A 83 -1.54 -4.98 16.67
C ARG A 83 -3.06 -4.83 16.65
N ALA A 84 -3.63 -4.54 15.48
CA ALA A 84 -5.08 -4.40 15.34
C ALA A 84 -5.81 -5.73 15.59
N ILE A 85 -5.27 -6.85 15.11
CA ILE A 85 -5.78 -8.20 15.34
C ILE A 85 -5.75 -8.51 16.84
N ALA A 86 -4.60 -8.35 17.51
CA ALA A 86 -4.48 -8.62 18.95
C ALA A 86 -5.47 -7.79 19.78
N THR A 87 -5.65 -6.51 19.44
CA THR A 87 -6.62 -5.63 20.11
C THR A 87 -8.07 -6.11 19.91
N LEU A 88 -8.42 -6.58 18.72
CA LEU A 88 -9.76 -7.07 18.43
C LEU A 88 -10.01 -8.44 19.08
N GLU A 89 -9.01 -9.33 19.10
CA GLU A 89 -9.09 -10.65 19.74
C GLU A 89 -9.41 -10.49 21.22
N GLU A 90 -8.63 -9.67 21.95
CA GLU A 90 -8.89 -9.39 23.36
C GLU A 90 -10.32 -8.84 23.57
N LYS A 91 -10.77 -7.91 22.72
CA LYS A 91 -12.07 -7.26 22.91
C LYS A 91 -13.27 -8.11 22.51
N VAL A 92 -13.11 -9.06 21.60
CA VAL A 92 -14.18 -9.97 21.13
C VAL A 92 -14.45 -11.07 22.15
N GLU A 93 -13.45 -11.46 22.94
CA GLU A 93 -13.59 -12.45 24.01
C GLU A 93 -14.24 -11.87 25.27
N LEU A 94 -14.16 -10.55 25.47
CA LEU A 94 -14.79 -9.89 26.60
C LEU A 94 -16.32 -9.87 26.48
N PRO A 95 -17.05 -10.03 27.60
CA PRO A 95 -18.50 -9.95 27.62
C PRO A 95 -19.03 -8.62 27.06
N CYS A 96 -20.17 -8.71 26.36
CA CYS A 96 -20.89 -7.53 25.92
C CYS A 96 -21.63 -6.91 27.11
N HIS A 97 -21.51 -5.59 27.22
CA HIS A 97 -22.24 -4.83 28.21
C HIS A 97 -22.79 -3.56 27.57
N SER A 98 -24.08 -3.32 27.78
CA SER A 98 -24.77 -2.09 27.40
C SER A 98 -24.14 -0.87 28.11
N ALA A 99 -24.45 0.34 27.64
CA ALA A 99 -23.94 1.55 28.29
C ALA A 99 -24.41 1.66 29.76
N GLN A 100 -25.63 1.23 30.04
CA GLN A 100 -26.22 1.21 31.38
C GLN A 100 -25.51 0.20 32.29
N GLU A 101 -25.37 -1.05 31.86
CA GLU A 101 -24.69 -2.11 32.63
C GLU A 101 -23.24 -1.74 32.97
N ARG A 102 -22.55 -1.06 32.06
CA ARG A 102 -21.19 -0.53 32.33
C ARG A 102 -21.20 0.54 33.43
N GLY A 103 -22.21 1.42 33.44
CA GLY A 103 -22.38 2.43 34.47
C GLY A 103 -22.59 1.82 35.84
N GLU A 104 -23.50 0.85 35.93
CA GLU A 104 -23.81 0.09 37.15
C GLU A 104 -22.58 -0.67 37.66
N LEU A 105 -21.85 -1.38 36.79
CA LEU A 105 -20.63 -2.12 37.15
C LEU A 105 -19.51 -1.19 37.63
N ARG A 106 -19.38 0.01 37.07
CA ARG A 106 -18.40 1.02 37.51
C ARG A 106 -18.75 1.59 38.87
N ALA A 107 -20.03 1.85 39.14
CA ALA A 107 -20.50 2.33 40.43
C ALA A 107 -20.29 1.27 41.52
N MET A 108 -20.57 -0.01 41.23
CA MET A 108 -20.39 -1.12 42.18
C MET A 108 -18.92 -1.43 42.51
N ARG A 109 -18.00 -1.19 41.57
CA ARG A 109 -16.57 -1.52 41.69
C ARG A 109 -15.68 -0.28 41.71
N ALA A 110 -16.08 0.74 42.46
CA ALA A 110 -15.37 2.00 42.59
C ALA A 110 -13.85 1.77 42.87
N GLY A 111 -13.01 2.30 41.98
CA GLY A 111 -11.54 2.20 42.09
C GLY A 111 -10.86 1.07 41.30
N ARG A 112 -11.60 0.11 40.71
CA ARG A 112 -10.99 -0.96 39.87
C ARG A 112 -11.05 -0.64 38.37
N LYS A 113 -9.96 -0.91 37.65
CA LYS A 113 -9.90 -0.79 36.18
C LYS A 113 -10.66 -1.93 35.52
N LEU A 114 -11.92 -1.67 35.14
CA LEU A 114 -12.76 -2.63 34.41
C LEU A 114 -12.46 -2.59 32.90
N LYS A 115 -12.24 -3.76 32.30
CA LYS A 115 -12.19 -3.93 30.84
C LYS A 115 -13.55 -4.43 30.36
N PHE A 116 -14.02 -3.87 29.24
CA PHE A 116 -15.30 -4.22 28.65
C PHE A 116 -15.11 -4.58 27.17
N GLY A 117 -15.90 -5.53 26.69
CA GLY A 117 -16.02 -5.86 25.28
C GLY A 117 -16.82 -4.80 24.51
N TYR A 118 -17.61 -5.25 23.54
CA TYR A 118 -18.47 -4.38 22.73
C TYR A 118 -19.81 -4.05 23.42
N ARG A 119 -20.54 -3.07 22.89
CA ARG A 119 -21.76 -2.55 23.55
C ARG A 119 -23.00 -3.37 23.24
N SER A 120 -22.96 -4.17 22.19
CA SER A 120 -24.09 -4.98 21.74
C SER A 120 -23.64 -6.18 20.92
N SER A 121 -24.49 -7.20 20.84
CA SER A 121 -24.26 -8.40 20.01
C SER A 121 -24.11 -8.08 18.51
N PRO A 122 -24.90 -7.17 17.91
CA PRO A 122 -24.66 -6.75 16.52
C PRO A 122 -23.29 -6.08 16.32
N GLU A 123 -22.86 -5.22 17.25
CA GLU A 123 -21.53 -4.62 17.19
C GLU A 123 -20.44 -5.70 17.27
N LEU A 124 -20.57 -6.65 18.21
CA LEU A 124 -19.65 -7.78 18.35
C LEU A 124 -19.55 -8.60 17.06
N ALA A 125 -20.68 -8.89 16.40
CA ALA A 125 -20.72 -9.65 15.15
C ALA A 125 -19.94 -8.95 14.03
N LEU A 126 -20.14 -7.63 13.86
CA LEU A 126 -19.38 -6.83 12.88
C LEU A 126 -17.88 -6.83 13.19
N LYS A 127 -17.50 -6.84 14.47
CA LYS A 127 -16.09 -6.85 14.89
C LYS A 127 -15.45 -8.22 14.68
N ARG A 128 -16.19 -9.31 14.86
CA ARG A 128 -15.76 -10.67 14.48
C ARG A 128 -15.51 -10.77 12.97
N GLN A 129 -16.42 -10.25 12.15
CA GLN A 129 -16.22 -10.20 10.70
C GLN A 129 -15.00 -9.36 10.32
N ARG A 130 -14.83 -8.19 10.94
CA ARG A 130 -13.63 -7.36 10.74
C ARG A 130 -12.35 -8.11 11.12
N LEU A 131 -12.34 -8.83 12.24
CA LEU A 131 -11.20 -9.63 12.68
C LEU A 131 -10.83 -10.70 11.63
N GLN A 132 -11.81 -11.42 11.09
CA GLN A 132 -11.58 -12.38 10.00
C GLN A 132 -10.95 -11.71 8.77
N HIS A 133 -11.47 -10.56 8.36
CA HIS A 133 -10.91 -9.80 7.24
C HIS A 133 -9.46 -9.37 7.49
N LEU A 134 -9.14 -8.88 8.70
CA LEU A 134 -7.78 -8.47 9.06
C LEU A 134 -6.81 -9.66 9.07
N ARG A 135 -7.22 -10.81 9.63
CA ARG A 135 -6.41 -12.06 9.60
C ARG A 135 -6.14 -12.52 8.17
N ALA A 136 -7.15 -12.51 7.29
CA ALA A 136 -6.98 -12.85 5.88
C ALA A 136 -6.04 -11.86 5.15
N SER A 137 -6.11 -10.58 5.52
CA SER A 137 -5.25 -9.53 4.96
C SER A 137 -3.79 -9.70 5.41
N LEU A 138 -3.57 -10.02 6.69
CA LEU A 138 -2.24 -10.33 7.24
C LEU A 138 -1.65 -11.56 6.55
N ALA A 139 -2.40 -12.66 6.47
CA ALA A 139 -1.93 -13.88 5.81
C ALA A 139 -1.57 -13.67 4.33
N ARG A 140 -2.29 -12.80 3.62
CA ARG A 140 -1.92 -12.42 2.25
C ARG A 140 -0.62 -11.61 2.21
N LEU A 141 -0.48 -10.64 3.12
CA LEU A 141 0.69 -9.80 3.23
C LEU A 141 1.94 -10.61 3.58
N ASP A 142 1.82 -11.59 4.48
CA ASP A 142 2.91 -12.49 4.86
C ASP A 142 3.42 -13.29 3.67
N ARG A 143 2.51 -13.89 2.88
CA ARG A 143 2.87 -14.59 1.64
C ARG A 143 3.58 -13.69 0.63
N ASP A 144 3.19 -12.42 0.54
CA ASP A 144 3.86 -11.46 -0.35
C ASP A 144 5.21 -11.00 0.21
N LEU A 145 5.34 -10.90 1.54
CA LEU A 145 6.61 -10.62 2.20
C LEU A 145 7.62 -11.74 1.94
N GLU A 146 7.22 -12.98 2.18
CA GLU A 146 8.02 -14.20 1.94
C GLU A 146 8.43 -14.31 0.47
N ALA A 147 7.49 -14.13 -0.46
CA ALA A 147 7.77 -14.23 -1.89
C ALA A 147 8.47 -12.99 -2.48
N GLY A 148 8.80 -11.97 -1.67
CA GLY A 148 9.40 -10.73 -2.18
C GLY A 148 8.51 -9.92 -3.12
N ARG A 149 7.20 -10.17 -3.15
CA ARG A 149 6.25 -9.52 -4.04
C ARG A 149 5.82 -8.18 -3.49
N VAL A 150 5.84 -7.16 -4.35
CA VAL A 150 5.33 -5.82 -4.05
C VAL A 150 4.31 -5.39 -5.10
N HIS A 151 3.25 -4.72 -4.65
CA HIS A 151 2.22 -4.17 -5.53
C HIS A 151 2.38 -2.66 -5.59
N ILE A 152 2.98 -2.15 -6.68
CA ILE A 152 3.25 -0.73 -6.86
C ILE A 152 2.44 -0.20 -8.04
N THR A 153 1.57 0.76 -7.77
CA THR A 153 0.87 1.53 -8.80
C THR A 153 1.57 2.87 -9.02
N ARG A 154 2.00 3.16 -10.26
CA ARG A 154 2.47 4.50 -10.61
C ARG A 154 1.29 5.47 -10.71
N GLY A 155 1.55 6.71 -10.30
CA GLY A 155 0.58 7.79 -10.35
C GLY A 155 0.34 8.39 -8.96
N GLY A 156 -0.27 9.57 -8.94
CA GLY A 156 -0.65 10.22 -7.69
C GLY A 156 -1.80 9.48 -7.01
N LYS A 157 -2.00 9.77 -5.72
CA LYS A 157 -3.11 9.26 -4.91
C LYS A 157 -4.49 9.48 -5.57
N ARG A 158 -4.66 10.61 -6.28
CA ARG A 158 -5.88 10.91 -7.05
C ARG A 158 -6.10 9.89 -8.16
N LEU A 159 -5.08 9.60 -8.96
CA LEU A 159 -5.18 8.62 -10.06
C LEU A 159 -5.50 7.21 -9.53
N LEU A 160 -4.86 6.79 -8.43
CA LEU A 160 -5.13 5.49 -7.81
C LEU A 160 -6.60 5.35 -7.37
N ARG A 161 -7.17 6.40 -6.77
CA ARG A 161 -8.57 6.42 -6.31
C ARG A 161 -9.57 6.37 -7.47
N HIS A 162 -9.27 7.04 -8.56
CA HIS A 162 -10.17 7.17 -9.71
C HIS A 162 -9.84 6.23 -10.87
N ARG A 163 -8.95 5.25 -10.70
CA ARG A 163 -8.45 4.39 -11.78
C ARG A 163 -9.53 3.62 -12.56
N LEU A 164 -10.69 3.38 -11.94
CA LEU A 164 -11.85 2.72 -12.57
C LEU A 164 -12.92 3.71 -13.07
N HIS A 165 -12.74 5.01 -12.78
CA HIS A 165 -13.72 6.08 -12.97
C HIS A 165 -13.02 7.35 -13.49
N LEU A 166 -12.11 7.19 -14.46
CA LEU A 166 -11.23 8.27 -14.90
C LEU A 166 -12.00 9.41 -15.59
N GLU A 167 -12.95 9.06 -16.48
CA GLU A 167 -13.81 10.04 -17.15
C GLU A 167 -14.66 10.83 -16.15
N GLN A 168 -15.28 10.13 -15.20
CA GLN A 168 -16.10 10.73 -14.14
C GLN A 168 -15.28 11.66 -13.21
N ALA A 169 -13.98 11.42 -13.09
CA ALA A 169 -13.07 12.24 -12.29
C ALA A 169 -12.45 13.41 -13.07
N GLY A 170 -12.85 13.61 -14.33
CA GLY A 170 -12.27 14.60 -15.24
C GLY A 170 -10.78 14.36 -15.49
N ILE A 171 -10.33 13.10 -15.42
CA ILE A 171 -8.93 12.73 -15.67
C ILE A 171 -8.83 12.21 -17.09
N THR A 172 -8.45 13.11 -18.00
CA THR A 172 -8.13 12.80 -19.40
C THR A 172 -6.65 12.43 -19.55
N LYS A 173 -6.31 11.72 -20.63
CA LYS A 173 -4.91 11.56 -21.06
C LYS A 173 -4.46 12.91 -21.61
N GLU A 174 -3.77 13.71 -20.79
CA GLU A 174 -2.97 14.85 -21.25
C GLU A 174 -1.48 14.52 -21.14
#